data_AF-A0A7D7N8B1-F1
#
_entry.id   AF-A0A7D7N8B1-F1
#
_cell.length_a   1.000
_cell.length_b   1.000
_cell.length_c   1.000
_cell.angle_alpha   90.00
_cell.angle_beta   90.00
_cell.angle_gamma   90.00
#
_symmetry.space_group_name_H-M   'P 1'
#
loop_
_entity.id
_entity.type
_entity.pdbx_description
1 polymer ?
#
loop_
_entity_poly.entity_id
_entity_poly.type
_entity_poly.pdbx_seq_one_letter_code
_entity_poly.pdbx_strand_id
1 'polypeptide(L)'
;MYLQNTAKRFLFSQDFSDLTLLGMGLFQTDAARKVLTTTARIGCCVHLQEEWAVLPDGKLHNIRRTTHDTTTPGQLEITEEIWENGRWQTRTLQKPQQNK
;
A
#
# COMPACT_ATOMS: atom_id res chain seq x y z
N MET A 1 -13.76 -7.66 -6.80
CA MET A 1 -14.02 -7.95 -5.38
C MET A 1 -15.45 -7.56 -5.03
N TYR A 2 -16.11 -8.38 -4.22
CA TYR A 2 -17.47 -8.11 -3.75
C TYR A 2 -17.46 -7.91 -2.23
N LEU A 3 -18.08 -6.84 -1.76
CA LEU A 3 -18.21 -6.52 -0.34
C LEU A 3 -19.65 -6.73 0.12
N GLN A 4 -19.84 -7.28 1.31
CA GLN A 4 -21.18 -7.39 1.89
C GLN A 4 -21.57 -6.05 2.54
N ASN A 5 -22.71 -5.50 2.14
CA ASN A 5 -23.26 -4.30 2.79
C ASN A 5 -24.13 -4.66 4.01
N THR A 6 -24.60 -3.65 4.74
CA THR A 6 -25.46 -3.82 5.92
C THR A 6 -26.80 -4.52 5.60
N ALA A 7 -27.26 -4.43 4.35
CA ALA A 7 -28.44 -5.14 3.84
C ALA A 7 -28.15 -6.59 3.39
N LYS A 8 -26.99 -7.16 3.75
CA LYS A 8 -26.57 -8.54 3.44
C LYS A 8 -26.41 -8.85 1.94
N ARG A 9 -26.23 -7.83 1.10
CA ARG A 9 -26.01 -7.97 -0.35
C ARG A 9 -24.53 -7.85 -0.67
N PHE A 10 -24.06 -8.64 -1.63
CA PHE A 10 -22.72 -8.52 -2.20
C PHE A 10 -22.75 -7.48 -3.32
N LEU A 11 -22.00 -6.39 -3.13
CA LEU A 11 -21.84 -5.33 -4.12
C LEU A 11 -20.42 -5.37 -4.66
N PHE A 12 -20.30 -5.29 -5.98
CA PHE A 12 -19.00 -5.15 -6.62
C PHE A 12 -18.35 -3.84 -6.19
N SER A 13 -17.07 -3.89 -5.83
CA SER A 13 -16.27 -2.71 -5.50
C SER A 13 -15.08 -2.63 -6.46
N GLN A 14 -15.04 -1.55 -7.25
CA GLN A 14 -13.94 -1.30 -8.18
C GLN A 14 -12.65 -1.04 -7.39
N ASP A 15 -12.68 -0.12 -6.42
CA ASP A 15 -11.50 0.25 -5.60
C ASP A 15 -10.79 -0.96 -4.99
N PHE A 16 -11.54 -1.90 -4.41
CA PHE A 16 -10.96 -3.11 -3.82
C PHE A 16 -10.45 -4.09 -4.88
N SER A 17 -11.10 -4.13 -6.05
CA SER A 17 -10.63 -4.95 -7.18
C SER A 17 -9.31 -4.41 -7.73
N ASP A 18 -9.17 -3.10 -7.84
CA ASP A 18 -7.98 -2.44 -8.38
C ASP A 18 -6.74 -2.71 -7.53
N LEU A 19 -6.89 -2.77 -6.20
CA LEU A 19 -5.80 -3.19 -5.31
C LEU A 19 -5.22 -4.57 -5.65
N THR A 20 -6.03 -5.47 -6.22
CA THR A 20 -5.60 -6.82 -6.61
C THR A 20 -4.95 -6.88 -7.98
N LEU A 21 -5.21 -5.89 -8.85
CA LEU A 21 -4.64 -5.81 -10.19
C LEU A 21 -3.22 -5.24 -10.17
N LEU A 22 -2.98 -4.29 -9.27
CA LEU A 22 -1.72 -3.57 -9.17
C LEU A 22 -0.72 -4.25 -8.22
N GLY A 23 -1.21 -5.08 -7.30
CA GLY A 23 -0.41 -5.78 -6.31
C GLY A 23 0.19 -7.10 -6.81
N MET A 24 1.29 -7.51 -6.17
CA MET A 24 1.84 -8.86 -6.25
C MET A 24 1.02 -9.81 -5.35
N GLY A 25 -0.25 -10.01 -5.71
CA GLY A 25 -1.20 -10.85 -4.98
C GLY A 25 -2.29 -10.05 -4.26
N LEU A 26 -3.00 -10.72 -3.35
CA LEU A 26 -4.07 -10.12 -2.57
C LEU A 26 -3.50 -9.24 -1.45
N PHE A 27 -4.19 -8.15 -1.10
CA PHE A 27 -3.83 -7.32 0.03
C PHE A 27 -4.00 -8.06 1.37
N GLN A 28 -3.21 -7.65 2.35
CA GLN A 28 -3.35 -8.07 3.74
C GLN A 28 -4.33 -7.15 4.47
N THR A 29 -4.98 -7.64 5.53
CA THR A 29 -5.95 -6.88 6.32
C THR A 29 -5.46 -6.67 7.75
N ASP A 30 -5.59 -5.44 8.25
CA ASP A 30 -5.43 -5.10 9.66
C ASP A 30 -6.76 -4.55 10.18
N ALA A 31 -7.53 -5.42 10.84
CA ALA A 31 -8.86 -5.07 11.32
C ALA A 31 -8.85 -4.06 12.47
N ALA A 32 -7.78 -4.04 13.28
CA ALA A 32 -7.66 -3.13 14.42
C ALA A 32 -7.45 -1.69 13.94
N ARG A 33 -6.61 -1.51 12.92
CA ARG A 33 -6.35 -0.20 12.29
C ARG A 33 -7.34 0.14 11.17
N LYS A 34 -8.15 -0.83 10.71
CA LYS A 34 -9.01 -0.73 9.51
C LYS A 34 -8.21 -0.36 8.26
N VAL A 35 -7.07 -1.02 8.09
CA VAL A 35 -6.10 -0.77 7.03
C VAL A 35 -5.93 -2.02 6.16
N LEU A 36 -5.76 -1.81 4.86
CA LEU A 36 -5.34 -2.82 3.90
C LEU A 36 -3.90 -2.55 3.48
N THR A 37 -3.08 -3.59 3.35
CA THR A 37 -1.69 -3.46 2.87
C THR A 37 -1.52 -4.16 1.54
N THR A 38 -1.12 -3.41 0.50
CA THR A 38 -0.71 -3.96 -0.80
C THR A 38 0.81 -3.96 -0.92
N THR A 39 1.34 -4.92 -1.68
CA THR A 39 2.74 -4.90 -2.12
C THR A 39 2.77 -4.95 -3.63
N ALA A 40 3.65 -4.18 -4.25
CA ALA A 40 3.85 -4.12 -5.69
C ALA A 40 5.35 -4.02 -6.00
N ARG A 41 5.71 -4.19 -7.27
CA ARG A 41 7.08 -4.02 -7.74
C ARG A 41 7.08 -3.21 -9.03
N ILE A 42 8.01 -2.26 -9.12
CA ILE A 42 8.29 -1.50 -10.34
C ILE A 42 9.63 -2.01 -10.88
N GLY A 43 9.59 -2.66 -12.05
CA GLY A 43 10.76 -3.31 -12.63
C GLY A 43 11.30 -4.45 -11.74
N CYS A 44 12.62 -4.56 -11.62
CA CYS A 44 13.27 -5.61 -10.83
C CYS A 44 13.43 -5.26 -9.35
N CYS A 45 13.64 -3.98 -9.07
CA CYS A 45 14.48 -3.55 -7.96
C CYS A 45 13.82 -2.48 -7.08
N VAL A 46 12.62 -2.04 -7.44
CA VAL A 46 11.81 -1.12 -6.65
C VAL A 46 10.60 -1.88 -6.11
N HIS A 47 10.51 -1.99 -4.80
CA HIS A 47 9.38 -2.60 -4.11
C HIS A 47 8.55 -1.50 -3.46
N LEU A 48 7.24 -1.52 -3.71
CA LEU A 48 6.29 -0.58 -3.12
C LEU A 48 5.40 -1.33 -2.14
N GLN A 49 5.22 -0.78 -0.96
CA GLN A 49 4.20 -1.19 -0.01
C GLN A 49 3.27 -0.01 0.25
N GLU A 50 1.96 -0.21 0.15
CA GLU A 50 0.98 0.85 0.41
C GLU A 50 -0.01 0.41 1.47
N GLU A 51 -0.35 1.34 2.37
CA GLU A 51 -1.41 1.16 3.37
C GLU A 51 -2.63 2.00 2.99
N TRP A 52 -3.80 1.38 2.95
CA TRP A 52 -5.06 1.99 2.56
C TRP A 52 -6.05 1.94 3.71
N ALA A 53 -6.49 3.09 4.20
CA ALA A 53 -7.55 3.19 5.19
C ALA A 53 -8.91 2.89 4.54
N VAL A 54 -9.72 2.09 5.22
CA VAL A 54 -11.12 1.87 4.85
C VAL A 54 -11.98 2.92 5.53
N LEU A 55 -12.55 3.82 4.74
CA LEU A 55 -13.40 4.91 5.22
C LEU A 55 -14.81 4.41 5.59
N PRO A 56 -15.57 5.15 6.43
CA PRO A 56 -16.92 4.75 6.83
C PRO A 56 -17.91 4.58 5.67
N ASP A 57 -17.70 5.26 4.54
CA ASP A 57 -18.50 5.13 3.32
C ASP A 57 -18.08 3.95 2.44
N GLY A 58 -17.09 3.14 2.88
CA GLY A 58 -16.59 1.97 2.18
C GLY A 58 -15.55 2.28 1.11
N LYS A 59 -15.10 3.53 0.98
CA LYS A 59 -14.01 3.90 0.07
C LYS A 59 -12.64 3.63 0.67
N LEU A 60 -11.65 3.56 -0.21
CA LEU A 60 -10.25 3.40 0.16
C LEU A 60 -9.52 4.74 0.05
N HIS A 61 -8.70 5.04 1.05
CA HIS A 61 -7.81 6.20 1.04
C HIS A 61 -6.38 5.77 1.34
N ASN A 62 -5.45 6.04 0.41
CA ASN A 62 -4.03 5.73 0.62
C ASN A 62 -3.47 6.63 1.72
N ILE A 63 -2.96 6.03 2.79
CA ILE A 63 -2.45 6.76 3.96
C ILE A 63 -0.95 6.65 4.14
N ARG A 64 -0.32 5.64 3.52
CA ARG A 64 1.14 5.47 3.58
C ARG A 64 1.64 4.75 2.33
N ARG A 65 2.79 5.19 1.84
CA ARG A 65 3.59 4.49 0.85
C ARG A 65 4.99 4.30 1.39
N THR A 66 5.53 3.11 1.21
CA THR A 66 6.92 2.80 1.52
C THR A 66 7.57 2.18 0.30
N THR A 67 8.51 2.91 -0.28
CA THR A 67 9.28 2.48 -1.45
C THR A 67 10.64 2.02 -0.99
N HIS A 68 11.02 0.80 -1.34
CA HIS A 68 12.37 0.28 -1.19
C HIS A 68 13.00 0.19 -2.58
N ASP A 69 14.01 1.02 -2.81
CA ASP A 69 14.72 1.10 -4.08
C ASP A 69 16.14 0.54 -3.92
N THR A 70 16.45 -0.51 -4.68
CA THR A 70 17.79 -1.13 -4.78
C THR A 70 18.32 -1.07 -6.21
N THR A 71 17.96 -0.06 -6.99
CA THR A 71 18.47 0.15 -8.36
C THR A 71 19.96 0.49 -8.36
N THR A 72 20.45 1.20 -7.33
CA THR A 72 21.87 1.46 -7.12
C THR A 72 22.54 0.29 -6.41
N PRO A 73 23.55 -0.36 -7.02
CA PRO A 73 24.22 -1.52 -6.42
C PRO A 73 24.81 -1.22 -5.03
N GLY A 74 24.50 -2.05 -4.05
CA GLY A 74 25.03 -1.92 -2.69
C GLY A 74 24.34 -0.85 -1.84
N GLN A 75 23.31 -0.19 -2.36
CA GLN A 75 22.56 0.84 -1.66
C GLN A 75 21.07 0.49 -1.62
N LEU A 76 20.46 0.70 -0.45
CA LEU A 76 19.02 0.66 -0.28
C LEU A 76 18.55 2.06 0.09
N GLU A 77 17.74 2.63 -0.78
CA GLU A 77 16.97 3.84 -0.49
C GLU A 77 15.55 3.46 -0.05
N ILE A 78 15.13 3.98 1.09
CA ILE A 78 13.78 3.83 1.62
C ILE A 78 13.12 5.20 1.62
N THR A 79 12.05 5.35 0.84
CA THR A 79 11.19 6.53 0.87
C THR A 79 9.89 6.17 1.56
N GLU A 80 9.59 6.85 2.67
CA GLU A 80 8.30 6.80 3.34
C GLU A 80 7.51 8.06 3.02
N GLU A 81 6.31 7.89 2.50
CA GLU A 81 5.32 8.94 2.32
C GLU A 81 4.13 8.65 3.24
N ILE A 82 3.74 9.60 4.09
CA ILE A 82 2.61 9.44 5.01
C ILE A 82 1.62 10.58 4.77
N TRP A 83 0.33 10.24 4.62
CA TRP A 83 -0.73 11.23 4.47
C TRP A 83 -1.15 11.76 5.84
N GLU A 84 -0.73 12.97 6.17
CA GLU A 84 -1.06 13.63 7.43
C GLU A 84 -1.50 15.07 7.16
N ASN A 85 -2.54 15.51 7.86
CA ASN A 85 -3.07 16.88 7.76
C ASN A 85 -3.41 17.31 6.31
N GLY A 86 -3.94 16.39 5.51
CA GLY A 86 -4.41 16.66 4.15
C GLY A 86 -3.31 16.81 3.09
N ARG A 87 -2.09 16.36 3.40
CA ARG A 87 -0.96 16.40 2.47
C ARG A 87 0.02 15.24 2.72
N TRP A 88 0.81 14.90 1.72
CA TRP A 88 1.89 13.92 1.86
C TRP A 88 3.08 14.53 2.60
N GLN A 89 3.58 13.83 3.61
CA GLN A 89 4.88 14.05 4.23
C GLN A 89 5.84 12.98 3.72
N THR A 90 6.98 13.39 3.17
CA THR A 90 7.97 12.47 2.58
C THR A 90 9.25 12.48 3.39
N ARG A 91 9.78 11.29 3.68
CA ARG A 91 11.09 11.09 4.30
C ARG A 91 11.87 10.05 3.53
N THR A 92 13.13 10.35 3.25
CA THR A 92 14.05 9.41 2.59
C THR A 92 15.18 9.01 3.54
N LEU A 93 15.54 7.73 3.53
CA LEU A 93 16.61 7.14 4.30
C LEU A 93 17.47 6.28 3.37
N GLN A 94 18.77 6.50 3.37
CA GLN A 94 19.73 5.69 2.61
C GLN A 94 20.55 4.84 3.57
N LYS A 95 20.71 3.55 3.25
CA LYS A 95 21.56 2.63 4.01
C LYS A 95 22.27 1.65 3.08
N PRO A 96 23.39 1.05 3.51
CA PRO A 96 24.02 -0.04 2.77
C PRO A 96 23.02 -1.18 2.58
N GLN A 97 22.98 -1.74 1.38
CA GLN A 97 22.19 -2.94 1.12
C GLN A 97 22.85 -4.11 1.86
N GLN A 98 22.19 -4.63 2.89
CA GLN A 98 22.68 -5.80 3.61
C GLN A 98 22.47 -7.02 2.73
N ASN A 99 23.57 -7.59 2.22
CA ASN A 99 23.57 -8.91 1.62
C ASN A 99 23.42 -9.92 2.76
N LYS A 100 22.30 -10.65 2.79
CA LYS A 100 22.18 -11.88 3.60
C LYS A 100 22.98 -13.01 2.98
#